data_AF-A0A4T2BU14-F1
#
_entry.id   AF-A0A4T2BU14-F1
#
_cell.length_a   1.000
_cell.length_b   1.000
_cell.length_c   1.000
_cell.angle_alpha   90.00
_cell.angle_beta   90.00
_cell.angle_gamma   90.00
#
_symmetry.space_group_name_H-M   'P 1'
#
loop_
_entity.id
_entity.type
_entity.pdbx_description
1 polymer ?
#
loop_
_entity_poly.entity_id
_entity_poly.type
_entity_poly.pdbx_seq_one_letter_code
_entity_poly.pdbx_strand_id
1 'polypeptide(L)'
;MQNFDPAGKQVIASTEFSDTYAGPNGTKISSVSATPINVQDAAAPDATDGWAPIQTDLQTTGVWSWLGQGGAKVDQHPLHPQFSQYADDANVLQLAKNANTIGFTLQGASHSVLERDLAPSSDTKNHLEYKNVFGGTDLVYDVTTAGVNELLRLNSKPDTAPVWRWQVNAPGLTAVKDADGGITFSDAAGATAFSIPAPTMWDSAGTDKKADAAAAAG
;
A
#
# COMPACT_ATOMS: atom_id res chain seq x y z
N MET A 1 22.62 -20.42 14.79
CA MET A 1 22.63 -18.98 14.48
C MET A 1 21.47 -18.36 15.24
N GLN A 2 21.70 -17.88 16.45
CA GLN A 2 20.71 -17.12 17.21
C GLN A 2 21.43 -15.88 17.72
N ASN A 3 20.80 -14.71 17.57
CA ASN A 3 21.21 -13.39 18.06
C ASN A 3 22.20 -12.57 17.19
N PHE A 4 21.98 -12.49 15.88
CA PHE A 4 22.49 -11.33 15.13
C PHE A 4 21.46 -10.20 15.22
N ASP A 5 21.83 -9.11 15.90
CA ASP A 5 21.08 -7.87 15.88
C ASP A 5 21.67 -6.97 14.77
N PRO A 6 20.91 -6.71 13.68
CA PRO A 6 21.35 -5.83 12.61
C PRO A 6 21.42 -4.36 13.02
N ALA A 7 20.83 -3.97 14.17
CA ALA A 7 20.80 -2.59 14.62
C ALA A 7 22.22 -2.01 14.76
N GLY A 8 22.45 -0.88 14.07
CA GLY A 8 23.74 -0.18 14.07
C GLY A 8 24.86 -0.89 13.31
N LYS A 9 24.58 -1.97 12.57
CA LYS A 9 25.56 -2.63 11.69
C LYS A 9 25.58 -1.97 10.32
N GLN A 10 26.78 -1.86 9.74
CA GLN A 10 26.94 -1.36 8.39
C GLN A 10 26.42 -2.40 7.39
N VAL A 11 25.45 -1.99 6.58
CA VAL A 11 25.03 -2.70 5.38
C VAL A 11 26.11 -2.51 4.30
N ILE A 12 26.51 -3.60 3.66
CA ILE A 12 27.59 -3.62 2.66
C ILE A 12 27.11 -4.09 1.28
N ALA A 13 25.88 -4.59 1.18
CA ALA A 13 25.19 -4.89 -0.06
C ALA A 13 23.69 -5.05 0.24
N SER A 14 22.85 -4.59 -0.67
CA SER A 14 21.39 -4.68 -0.57
C SER A 14 20.77 -5.19 -1.87
N THR A 15 19.66 -5.91 -1.74
CA THR A 15 18.74 -6.27 -2.83
C THR A 15 17.32 -5.96 -2.36
N GLU A 16 16.34 -6.04 -3.26
CA GLU A 16 14.92 -5.85 -2.91
C GLU A 16 14.47 -6.66 -1.67
N PHE A 17 15.00 -7.88 -1.49
CA PHE A 17 14.56 -8.83 -0.46
C PHE A 17 15.62 -9.15 0.61
N SER A 18 16.79 -8.51 0.57
CA SER A 18 17.87 -8.87 1.49
C SER A 18 18.84 -7.72 1.78
N ASP A 19 19.37 -7.71 3.00
CA ASP A 19 20.54 -6.92 3.37
C ASP A 19 21.69 -7.85 3.76
N THR A 20 22.90 -7.48 3.36
CA THR A 20 24.14 -8.13 3.79
C THR A 20 24.94 -7.18 4.65
N TYR A 21 25.33 -7.65 5.83
CA TYR A 21 26.07 -6.90 6.84
C TYR A 21 27.50 -7.41 6.95
N ALA A 22 28.41 -6.51 7.33
CA ALA A 22 29.75 -6.91 7.77
C ALA A 22 29.66 -7.64 9.12
N GLY A 23 30.09 -8.90 9.14
CA GLY A 23 30.18 -9.74 10.32
C GLY A 23 31.55 -9.69 11.00
N PRO A 24 31.68 -10.26 12.21
CA PRO A 24 32.97 -10.38 12.90
C PRO A 24 34.00 -11.15 12.06
N ASN A 25 35.27 -10.79 12.17
CA ASN A 25 36.40 -11.49 11.52
C ASN A 25 36.29 -11.61 9.98
N GLY A 26 35.66 -10.62 9.32
CA GLY A 26 35.52 -10.60 7.86
C GLY A 26 34.44 -11.53 7.33
N THR A 27 33.60 -12.09 8.19
CA THR A 27 32.40 -12.85 7.77
C THR A 27 31.34 -11.90 7.19
N LYS A 28 30.40 -12.45 6.42
CA LYS A 28 29.22 -11.74 5.92
C LYS A 28 27.97 -12.40 6.48
N ILE A 29 27.01 -11.59 6.90
CA ILE A 29 25.73 -12.07 7.42
C ILE A 29 24.64 -11.50 6.53
N SER A 30 23.78 -12.35 5.98
CA SER A 30 22.65 -11.91 5.15
C SER A 30 21.34 -12.12 5.89
N SER A 31 20.50 -11.09 5.91
CA SER A 31 19.10 -11.14 6.33
C SER A 31 18.24 -11.20 5.08
N VAL A 32 17.26 -12.11 5.04
CA VAL A 32 16.38 -12.32 3.89
C VAL A 32 14.94 -12.19 4.34
N SER A 33 14.12 -11.52 3.52
CA SER A 33 12.70 -11.28 3.76
C SER A 33 11.83 -11.92 2.68
N ALA A 34 10.60 -12.28 3.04
CA ALA A 34 9.59 -12.75 2.10
C ALA A 34 8.87 -11.60 1.37
N THR A 35 8.96 -10.39 1.91
CA THR A 35 8.45 -9.14 1.33
C THR A 35 9.61 -8.22 0.98
N PRO A 36 9.42 -7.29 0.03
CA PRO A 36 10.41 -6.26 -0.22
C PRO A 36 10.77 -5.52 1.07
N ILE A 37 12.05 -5.23 1.24
CA ILE A 37 12.61 -4.41 2.33
C ILE A 37 13.44 -3.24 1.81
N ASN A 38 13.88 -3.31 0.54
CA ASN A 38 14.58 -2.24 -0.14
C ASN A 38 13.90 -1.88 -1.46
N VAL A 39 13.99 -0.61 -1.85
CA VAL A 39 13.57 -0.07 -3.15
C VAL A 39 14.78 0.47 -3.88
N GLN A 40 14.79 0.36 -5.21
CA GLN A 40 15.85 0.93 -6.01
C GLN A 40 15.70 2.44 -6.05
N ASP A 41 16.61 3.13 -5.37
CA ASP A 41 16.70 4.59 -5.34
C ASP A 41 18.17 4.97 -5.11
N ALA A 42 18.90 5.20 -6.20
CA ALA A 42 20.30 5.59 -6.13
C ALA A 42 20.52 7.04 -5.67
N ALA A 43 19.45 7.85 -5.63
CA ALA A 43 19.51 9.23 -5.16
C ALA A 43 19.21 9.36 -3.66
N ALA A 44 18.65 8.31 -3.05
CA ALA A 44 18.36 8.29 -1.62
C ALA A 44 19.64 8.46 -0.77
N PRO A 45 19.62 9.31 0.28
CA PRO A 45 20.79 9.56 1.12
C PRO A 45 21.34 8.34 1.84
N ASP A 46 20.48 7.35 2.09
CA ASP A 46 20.75 6.09 2.76
C ASP A 46 20.94 4.91 1.78
N ALA A 47 21.10 5.19 0.48
CA ALA A 47 21.29 4.16 -0.52
C ALA A 47 22.62 3.40 -0.38
N THR A 48 22.55 2.07 -0.46
CA THR A 48 23.69 1.16 -0.59
C THR A 48 23.57 0.41 -1.91
N ASP A 49 24.57 0.52 -2.80
CA ASP A 49 24.56 -0.08 -4.15
C ASP A 49 23.30 0.28 -4.98
N GLY A 50 22.76 1.47 -4.78
CA GLY A 50 21.55 1.95 -5.47
C GLY A 50 20.23 1.47 -4.87
N TRP A 51 20.26 0.83 -3.70
CA TRP A 51 19.09 0.37 -2.96
C TRP A 51 18.97 1.13 -1.65
N ALA A 52 17.77 1.63 -1.35
CA ALA A 52 17.46 2.26 -0.08
C ALA A 52 16.37 1.46 0.67
N PRO A 53 16.34 1.51 2.01
CA PRO A 53 15.26 0.92 2.79
C PRO A 53 13.89 1.46 2.37
N ILE A 54 12.89 0.58 2.34
CA ILE A 54 11.52 0.99 2.05
C ILE A 54 10.97 1.81 3.23
N GLN A 55 10.33 2.91 2.91
CA GLN A 55 9.52 3.68 3.84
C GLN A 55 8.04 3.32 3.69
N THR A 56 7.32 3.41 4.81
CA THR A 56 5.85 3.29 4.84
C THR A 56 5.19 4.53 5.43
N ASP A 57 5.97 5.42 6.04
CA ASP A 57 5.48 6.62 6.70
C ASP A 57 4.93 7.61 5.68
N LEU A 58 3.71 8.07 5.94
CA LEU A 58 3.00 9.00 5.10
C LEU A 58 3.62 10.41 5.20
N GLN A 59 3.90 10.97 4.04
CA GLN A 59 4.30 12.37 3.89
C GLN A 59 3.10 13.20 3.42
N THR A 60 2.92 14.38 4.00
CA THR A 60 1.83 15.29 3.58
C THR A 60 2.19 15.99 2.27
N THR A 61 1.22 16.11 1.37
CA THR A 61 1.35 16.82 0.09
C THR A 61 0.40 18.02 0.01
N GLY A 62 0.65 18.94 -0.92
CA GLY A 62 -0.21 20.10 -1.18
C GLY A 62 0.29 21.42 -0.58
N VAL A 63 -0.40 22.52 -0.92
CA VAL A 63 0.00 23.90 -0.56
C VAL A 63 -0.04 24.18 0.94
N TRP A 64 -0.79 23.38 1.70
CA TRP A 64 -0.92 23.49 3.15
C TRP A 64 -0.22 22.33 3.88
N SER A 65 0.74 21.66 3.22
CA SER A 65 1.42 20.50 3.80
C SER A 65 2.18 20.83 5.09
N TRP A 66 2.68 22.05 5.20
CA TRP A 66 3.32 22.58 6.41
C TRP A 66 2.36 22.70 7.62
N LEU A 67 1.05 22.68 7.38
CA LEU A 67 0.00 22.59 8.40
C LEU A 67 -0.52 21.15 8.60
N GLY A 68 0.08 20.15 7.94
CA GLY A 68 -0.40 18.77 7.95
C GLY A 68 -1.66 18.53 7.11
N GLN A 69 -2.08 19.51 6.30
CA GLN A 69 -3.28 19.45 5.48
C GLN A 69 -2.96 19.13 4.02
N GLY A 70 -3.80 18.33 3.38
CA GLY A 70 -3.68 17.93 1.98
C GLY A 70 -3.61 16.41 1.82
N GLY A 71 -3.18 15.96 0.63
CA GLY A 71 -3.04 14.55 0.32
C GLY A 71 -1.89 13.87 1.07
N ALA A 72 -1.64 12.60 0.77
CA ALA A 72 -0.52 11.83 1.32
C ALA A 72 0.32 11.21 0.21
N LYS A 73 1.57 10.87 0.52
CA LYS A 73 2.40 10.02 -0.36
C LYS A 73 3.46 9.27 0.43
N VAL A 74 4.07 8.27 -0.22
CA VAL A 74 5.30 7.64 0.24
C VAL A 74 6.29 7.58 -0.91
N ASP A 75 7.39 8.35 -0.83
CA ASP A 75 8.35 8.48 -1.93
C ASP A 75 9.27 7.25 -2.03
N GLN A 76 9.89 6.80 -0.93
CA GLN A 76 10.81 5.65 -0.95
C GLN A 76 10.05 4.32 -0.81
N HIS A 77 9.20 4.00 -1.79
CA HIS A 77 8.38 2.78 -1.79
C HIS A 77 8.26 2.21 -3.22
N PRO A 78 8.30 0.87 -3.44
CA PRO A 78 8.28 0.28 -4.79
C PRO A 78 7.07 0.63 -5.65
N LEU A 79 5.96 1.02 -5.02
CA LEU A 79 4.71 1.45 -5.66
C LEU A 79 4.44 2.95 -5.57
N HIS A 80 5.33 3.75 -4.96
CA HIS A 80 5.20 5.20 -4.78
C HIS A 80 3.74 5.68 -4.51
N PRO A 81 3.06 5.17 -3.47
CA PRO A 81 1.65 5.41 -3.27
C PRO A 81 1.39 6.89 -3.03
N GLN A 82 0.31 7.41 -3.63
CA GLN A 82 -0.18 8.76 -3.48
C GLN A 82 -1.68 8.73 -3.22
N PHE A 83 -2.11 9.55 -2.28
CA PHE A 83 -3.48 9.64 -1.82
C PHE A 83 -3.99 11.08 -1.96
N SER A 84 -5.18 11.23 -2.54
CA SER A 84 -5.79 12.55 -2.71
C SER A 84 -6.31 13.12 -1.39
N GLN A 85 -6.60 14.42 -1.34
CA GLN A 85 -7.06 15.05 -0.11
C GLN A 85 -8.49 14.60 0.25
N TYR A 86 -9.33 14.32 -0.74
CA TYR A 86 -10.72 13.95 -0.53
C TYR A 86 -11.06 12.58 -1.16
N ALA A 87 -12.00 11.88 -0.54
CA ALA A 87 -12.37 10.53 -0.95
C ALA A 87 -13.06 10.43 -2.32
N ASP A 88 -13.68 11.53 -2.75
CA ASP A 88 -14.37 11.66 -4.04
C ASP A 88 -13.49 12.26 -5.15
N ASP A 89 -12.22 12.57 -4.83
CA ASP A 89 -11.25 13.00 -5.82
C ASP A 89 -10.96 11.88 -6.83
N ALA A 90 -10.68 12.26 -8.08
CA ALA A 90 -10.19 11.32 -9.08
C ALA A 90 -8.82 10.76 -8.66
N ASN A 91 -8.62 9.45 -8.85
CA ASN A 91 -7.44 8.72 -8.40
C ASN A 91 -7.15 8.94 -6.90
N VAL A 92 -8.17 8.79 -6.04
CA VAL A 92 -8.02 8.88 -4.58
C VAL A 92 -6.86 8.03 -4.06
N LEU A 93 -6.58 6.90 -4.70
CA LEU A 93 -5.32 6.18 -4.61
C LEU A 93 -4.66 6.15 -5.99
N GLN A 94 -3.39 6.52 -6.07
CA GLN A 94 -2.54 6.33 -7.24
C GLN A 94 -1.26 5.59 -6.85
N LEU A 95 -0.88 4.60 -7.65
CA LEU A 95 0.35 3.85 -7.53
C LEU A 95 1.18 4.01 -8.80
N ALA A 96 2.50 3.99 -8.65
CA ALA A 96 3.44 4.02 -9.75
C ALA A 96 4.55 2.98 -9.55
N LYS A 97 4.88 2.23 -10.59
CA LYS A 97 5.99 1.28 -10.61
C LYS A 97 6.69 1.39 -11.95
N ASN A 98 7.97 1.75 -11.93
CA ASN A 98 8.73 2.08 -13.14
C ASN A 98 8.00 3.17 -13.95
N ALA A 99 7.73 2.91 -15.24
CA ALA A 99 6.99 3.82 -16.12
C ALA A 99 5.46 3.64 -16.05
N ASN A 100 4.97 2.64 -15.31
CA ASN A 100 3.55 2.29 -15.27
C ASN A 100 2.86 2.96 -14.09
N THR A 101 1.63 3.42 -14.29
CA THR A 101 0.78 4.00 -13.25
C THR A 101 -0.59 3.34 -13.24
N ILE A 102 -1.19 3.27 -12.06
CA ILE A 102 -2.57 2.85 -11.87
C ILE A 102 -3.23 3.77 -10.83
N GLY A 103 -4.43 4.25 -11.15
CA GLY A 103 -5.23 5.12 -10.28
C GLY A 103 -6.62 4.54 -10.04
N PHE A 104 -7.14 4.77 -8.84
CA PHE A 104 -8.42 4.25 -8.38
C PHE A 104 -9.29 5.42 -7.92
N THR A 105 -10.49 5.54 -8.49
CA THR A 105 -11.50 6.53 -8.06
C THR A 105 -12.69 5.80 -7.48
N LEU A 106 -13.05 6.09 -6.22
CA LEU A 106 -14.21 5.50 -5.57
C LEU A 106 -15.49 6.20 -6.03
N GLN A 107 -16.30 5.51 -6.81
CA GLN A 107 -17.49 6.12 -7.40
C GLN A 107 -18.59 6.32 -6.35
N GLY A 108 -19.09 7.55 -6.27
CA GLY A 108 -20.20 7.92 -5.38
C GLY A 108 -19.79 8.13 -3.92
N ALA A 109 -18.49 8.19 -3.62
CA ALA A 109 -18.01 8.57 -2.30
C ALA A 109 -18.47 9.98 -1.91
N SER A 110 -18.66 10.20 -0.62
CA SER A 110 -18.86 11.52 -0.04
C SER A 110 -17.55 12.31 -0.06
N HIS A 111 -17.66 13.64 -0.05
CA HIS A 111 -16.52 14.56 0.09
C HIS A 111 -15.94 14.52 1.51
N SER A 112 -15.26 13.42 1.82
CA SER A 112 -14.61 13.16 3.10
C SER A 112 -13.14 13.51 3.01
N VAL A 113 -12.62 14.21 4.00
CA VAL A 113 -11.21 14.61 4.04
C VAL A 113 -10.34 13.47 4.56
N LEU A 114 -9.12 13.37 4.05
CA LEU A 114 -8.09 12.47 4.56
C LEU A 114 -7.77 12.78 6.03
N GLU A 115 -7.87 11.77 6.88
CA GLU A 115 -7.43 11.76 8.26
C GLU A 115 -6.22 10.81 8.43
N ARG A 116 -5.24 11.22 9.24
CA ARG A 116 -4.03 10.45 9.56
C ARG A 116 -3.41 11.00 10.85
N ASP A 117 -2.60 10.18 11.51
CA ASP A 117 -1.81 10.64 12.64
C ASP A 117 -0.44 11.17 12.19
N LEU A 118 -0.18 12.44 12.47
CA LEU A 118 1.08 13.13 12.15
C LEU A 118 1.97 13.34 13.38
N ALA A 119 1.60 12.80 14.54
CA ALA A 119 2.40 12.95 15.75
C ALA A 119 3.80 12.34 15.55
N PRO A 120 4.90 13.02 15.96
CA PRO A 120 6.25 12.51 15.79
C PRO A 120 6.48 11.13 16.43
N SER A 121 5.75 10.81 17.50
CA SER A 121 5.80 9.53 18.23
C SER A 121 4.68 8.57 17.87
N SER A 122 3.93 8.81 16.78
CA SER A 122 2.88 7.88 16.35
C SER A 122 3.48 6.57 15.86
N ASP A 123 2.85 5.46 16.23
CA ASP A 123 3.15 4.12 15.73
C ASP A 123 2.30 3.75 14.49
N THR A 124 1.41 4.65 14.03
CA THR A 124 0.49 4.42 12.90
C THR A 124 0.73 5.42 11.76
N LYS A 125 1.98 5.79 11.52
CA LYS A 125 2.35 6.77 10.47
C LYS A 125 2.12 6.28 9.04
N ASN A 126 1.87 4.99 8.87
CA ASN A 126 1.54 4.35 7.61
C ASN A 126 0.03 4.25 7.35
N HIS A 127 -0.80 4.74 8.29
CA HIS A 127 -2.25 4.61 8.28
C HIS A 127 -2.94 5.92 7.89
N LEU A 128 -3.98 5.82 7.07
CA LEU A 128 -4.90 6.93 6.80
C LEU A 128 -6.33 6.42 6.59
N GLU A 129 -7.29 7.31 6.82
CA GLU A 129 -8.70 7.00 6.60
C GLU A 129 -9.49 8.20 6.07
N TYR A 130 -10.56 7.90 5.33
CA TYR A 130 -11.62 8.83 4.97
C TYR A 130 -12.90 8.35 5.64
N LYS A 131 -13.45 9.14 6.55
CA LYS A 131 -14.63 8.74 7.32
C LYS A 131 -15.92 8.93 6.55
N ASN A 132 -16.87 8.02 6.74
CA ASN A 132 -18.23 8.14 6.18
C ASN A 132 -18.24 8.41 4.66
N VAL A 133 -17.37 7.74 3.90
CA VAL A 133 -17.37 7.81 2.43
C VAL A 133 -18.69 7.31 1.86
N PHE A 134 -19.34 6.38 2.55
CA PHE A 134 -20.74 6.05 2.41
C PHE A 134 -21.40 6.02 3.79
N GLY A 135 -22.74 5.91 3.86
CA GLY A 135 -23.45 5.81 5.12
C GLY A 135 -22.90 4.69 6.02
N GLY A 136 -22.26 5.04 7.12
CA GLY A 136 -21.65 4.11 8.07
C GLY A 136 -20.48 3.28 7.50
N THR A 137 -19.81 3.76 6.45
CA THR A 137 -18.63 3.10 5.85
C THR A 137 -17.46 4.07 5.75
N ASP A 138 -16.30 3.67 6.27
CA ASP A 138 -15.04 4.39 6.11
C ASP A 138 -14.18 3.74 5.04
N LEU A 139 -13.35 4.52 4.35
CA LEU A 139 -12.29 4.03 3.46
C LEU A 139 -10.96 4.16 4.19
N VAL A 140 -10.29 3.03 4.41
CA VAL A 140 -9.08 2.94 5.22
C VAL A 140 -7.95 2.39 4.37
N TYR A 141 -6.76 2.96 4.52
CA TYR A 141 -5.55 2.46 3.90
C TYR A 141 -4.41 2.29 4.89
N ASP A 142 -3.67 1.21 4.73
CA ASP A 142 -2.39 0.99 5.40
C ASP A 142 -1.30 0.74 4.36
N VAL A 143 -0.24 1.54 4.40
CA VAL A 143 0.95 1.30 3.57
C VAL A 143 1.81 0.24 4.26
N THR A 144 2.19 -0.79 3.51
CA THR A 144 3.10 -1.87 3.93
C THR A 144 4.31 -1.85 3.02
N THR A 145 5.38 -2.57 3.35
CA THR A 145 6.56 -2.61 2.45
C THR A 145 6.30 -3.33 1.12
N ALA A 146 5.23 -4.14 1.04
CA ALA A 146 4.87 -4.89 -0.15
C ALA A 146 3.77 -4.23 -1.00
N GLY A 147 3.10 -3.21 -0.49
CA GLY A 147 1.97 -2.59 -1.16
C GLY A 147 1.04 -1.81 -0.22
N VAL A 148 -0.18 -1.57 -0.68
CA VAL A 148 -1.20 -0.83 0.07
C VAL A 148 -2.36 -1.77 0.38
N ASN A 149 -2.72 -1.90 1.66
CA ASN A 149 -3.96 -2.53 2.06
C ASN A 149 -5.08 -1.50 1.97
N GLU A 150 -6.19 -1.87 1.34
CA GLU A 150 -7.41 -1.08 1.28
C GLU A 150 -8.52 -1.81 2.04
N LEU A 151 -9.29 -1.08 2.83
CA LEU A 151 -10.44 -1.60 3.54
C LEU A 151 -11.62 -0.63 3.46
N LEU A 152 -12.79 -1.14 3.07
CA LEU A 152 -14.07 -0.47 3.31
C LEU A 152 -14.65 -0.98 4.63
N ARG A 153 -14.42 -0.21 5.70
CA ARG A 153 -14.78 -0.57 7.06
C ARG A 153 -16.23 -0.19 7.33
N LEU A 154 -17.08 -1.20 7.51
CA LEU A 154 -18.47 -1.03 7.93
C LEU A 154 -18.52 -0.79 9.45
N ASN A 155 -19.09 0.34 9.87
CA ASN A 155 -19.22 0.72 11.28
C ASN A 155 -20.39 0.00 11.99
N SER A 156 -21.25 -0.65 11.21
CA SER A 156 -22.33 -1.51 11.70
C SER A 156 -22.71 -2.52 10.62
N LYS A 157 -23.42 -3.59 11.01
CA LYS A 157 -23.95 -4.57 10.07
C LYS A 157 -24.93 -3.87 9.10
N PRO A 158 -24.73 -3.96 7.78
CA PRO A 158 -25.64 -3.34 6.84
C PRO A 158 -26.92 -4.19 6.66
N ASP A 159 -28.05 -3.53 6.41
CA ASP A 159 -29.33 -4.20 6.15
C ASP A 159 -29.33 -4.93 4.80
N THR A 160 -28.57 -4.41 3.83
CA THR A 160 -28.39 -4.97 2.49
C THR A 160 -26.90 -5.08 2.15
N ALA A 161 -26.54 -6.03 1.29
CA ALA A 161 -25.15 -6.17 0.86
C ALA A 161 -24.71 -4.89 0.11
N PRO A 162 -23.70 -4.16 0.61
CA PRO A 162 -23.23 -2.95 -0.05
C PRO A 162 -22.52 -3.30 -1.35
N VAL A 163 -22.59 -2.38 -2.32
CA VAL A 163 -21.86 -2.48 -3.59
C VAL A 163 -21.05 -1.22 -3.76
N TRP A 164 -19.74 -1.39 -3.91
CA TRP A 164 -18.81 -0.31 -4.17
C TRP A 164 -18.21 -0.48 -5.55
N ARG A 165 -18.04 0.64 -6.27
CA ARG A 165 -17.49 0.65 -7.62
C ARG A 165 -16.26 1.52 -7.67
N TRP A 166 -15.20 0.95 -8.22
CA TRP A 166 -13.97 1.64 -8.51
C TRP A 166 -13.88 1.90 -10.00
N GLN A 167 -13.61 3.14 -10.38
CA GLN A 167 -13.09 3.44 -11.70
C GLN A 167 -11.57 3.31 -11.66
N VAL A 168 -11.02 2.48 -12.53
CA VAL A 168 -9.57 2.25 -12.62
C VAL A 168 -9.02 2.97 -13.85
N ASN A 169 -8.00 3.79 -13.63
CA ASN A 169 -7.22 4.44 -14.68
C ASN A 169 -5.84 3.78 -14.76
N ALA A 170 -5.59 3.01 -15.82
CA ALA A 170 -4.36 2.22 -15.98
C ALA A 170 -3.84 2.37 -17.43
N PRO A 171 -3.30 3.54 -17.80
CA PRO A 171 -2.94 3.83 -19.19
C PRO A 171 -1.83 2.89 -19.68
N GLY A 172 -2.05 2.28 -20.86
CA GLY A 172 -1.08 1.36 -21.45
C GLY A 172 -1.03 -0.02 -20.79
N LEU A 173 -1.88 -0.28 -19.80
CA LEU A 173 -1.98 -1.59 -19.13
C LEU A 173 -3.24 -2.32 -19.57
N THR A 174 -3.13 -3.64 -19.67
CA THR A 174 -4.25 -4.55 -19.92
C THR A 174 -4.63 -5.22 -18.61
N ALA A 175 -5.89 -5.07 -18.20
CA ALA A 175 -6.45 -5.73 -17.02
C ALA A 175 -7.05 -7.09 -17.39
N VAL A 176 -6.66 -8.14 -16.67
CA VAL A 176 -7.20 -9.50 -16.82
C VAL A 176 -7.65 -9.99 -15.45
N LYS A 177 -8.85 -10.56 -15.38
CA LYS A 177 -9.30 -11.25 -14.18
C LYS A 177 -8.62 -12.61 -14.09
N ASP A 178 -8.01 -12.87 -12.94
CA ASP A 178 -7.28 -14.10 -12.67
C ASP A 178 -8.25 -15.21 -12.25
N ALA A 179 -7.80 -16.48 -12.32
CA ALA A 179 -8.62 -17.64 -11.94
C ALA A 179 -9.11 -17.57 -10.48
N ASP A 180 -8.31 -16.98 -9.60
CA ASP A 180 -8.61 -16.83 -8.16
C ASP A 180 -9.49 -15.62 -7.85
N GLY A 181 -9.96 -14.89 -8.88
CA GLY A 181 -10.86 -13.75 -8.72
C GLY A 181 -10.18 -12.40 -8.53
N GLY A 182 -8.84 -12.37 -8.49
CA GLY A 182 -8.03 -11.16 -8.55
C GLY A 182 -8.00 -10.52 -9.95
N ILE A 183 -7.29 -9.41 -10.08
CA ILE A 183 -7.08 -8.71 -11.35
C ILE A 183 -5.60 -8.40 -11.50
N THR A 184 -5.00 -8.86 -12.60
CA THR A 184 -3.63 -8.57 -12.98
C THR A 184 -3.58 -7.53 -14.10
N PHE A 185 -2.70 -6.54 -13.97
CA PHE A 185 -2.46 -5.48 -14.94
C PHE A 185 -1.08 -5.69 -15.56
N SER A 186 -1.03 -5.92 -16.87
CA SER A 186 0.22 -6.17 -17.59
C SER A 186 0.48 -5.11 -18.65
N ASP A 187 1.74 -4.81 -18.89
CA ASP A 187 2.16 -3.91 -19.97
C ASP A 187 2.02 -4.57 -21.35
N ALA A 188 2.35 -3.81 -22.40
CA ALA A 188 2.29 -4.29 -23.78
C ALA A 188 3.26 -5.44 -24.10
N ALA A 189 4.30 -5.65 -23.29
CA ALA A 189 5.22 -6.78 -23.40
C ALA A 189 4.72 -8.03 -22.65
N GLY A 190 3.61 -7.92 -21.92
CA GLY A 190 3.03 -8.99 -21.11
C GLY A 190 3.66 -9.12 -19.73
N ALA A 191 4.49 -8.17 -19.29
CA ALA A 191 5.04 -8.16 -17.95
C ALA A 191 4.01 -7.58 -16.96
N THR A 192 3.82 -8.25 -15.83
CA THR A 192 2.92 -7.80 -14.76
C THR A 192 3.45 -6.53 -14.11
N ALA A 193 2.67 -5.45 -14.19
CA ALA A 193 2.94 -4.18 -13.54
C ALA A 193 2.32 -4.10 -12.15
N PHE A 194 1.05 -4.49 -12.03
CA PHE A 194 0.28 -4.47 -10.78
C PHE A 194 -0.63 -5.70 -10.70
N SER A 195 -0.99 -6.09 -9.47
CA SER A 195 -1.98 -7.13 -9.22
C SER A 195 -2.83 -6.72 -8.02
N ILE A 196 -4.13 -6.98 -8.12
CA ILE A 196 -5.11 -6.76 -7.06
C ILE A 196 -5.64 -8.14 -6.67
N PRO A 197 -5.46 -8.59 -5.42
CA PRO A 197 -6.01 -9.87 -4.99
C PRO A 197 -7.54 -9.83 -4.99
N ALA A 198 -8.17 -11.01 -4.98
CA ALA A 198 -9.61 -11.09 -4.81
C ALA A 198 -10.02 -10.43 -3.47
N PRO A 199 -11.06 -9.58 -3.46
CA PRO A 199 -11.52 -8.94 -2.24
C PRO A 199 -12.06 -10.00 -1.26
N THR A 200 -11.85 -9.76 0.02
CA THR A 200 -12.39 -10.59 1.10
C THR A 200 -13.21 -9.74 2.05
N MET A 201 -14.15 -10.37 2.75
CA MET A 201 -14.98 -9.72 3.76
C MET A 201 -14.96 -10.57 5.02
N TRP A 202 -14.78 -9.93 6.17
CA TRP A 202 -14.77 -10.57 7.48
C TRP A 202 -15.58 -9.74 8.48
N ASP A 203 -16.12 -10.42 9.49
CA ASP A 203 -16.85 -9.79 10.59
C ASP A 203 -15.95 -9.68 11.83
N SER A 204 -16.08 -8.56 12.56
CA SER A 204 -15.24 -8.26 13.72
C SER A 204 -15.53 -9.13 14.94
N ALA A 205 -16.64 -9.88 14.97
CA ALA A 205 -16.99 -10.77 16.08
C ALA A 205 -16.15 -12.06 16.15
N GLY A 206 -15.19 -12.27 15.23
CA GLY A 206 -14.14 -13.27 15.37
C GLY A 206 -14.66 -14.66 15.72
N THR A 207 -15.29 -15.32 14.75
CA THR A 207 -15.33 -16.79 14.77
C THR A 207 -14.55 -17.26 13.57
N ASP A 208 -13.63 -18.22 13.75
CA ASP A 208 -12.73 -18.80 12.73
C ASP A 208 -13.45 -19.53 11.58
N LYS A 209 -14.68 -19.14 11.25
CA LYS A 209 -15.40 -19.60 10.07
C LYS A 209 -15.30 -18.51 9.02
N LYS A 210 -14.45 -18.72 8.02
CA LYS A 210 -14.70 -18.16 6.68
C LYS A 210 -16.17 -18.40 6.37
N ALA A 211 -16.97 -17.34 6.34
CA ALA A 211 -18.26 -17.42 5.68
C ALA A 211 -17.94 -17.48 4.19
N ASP A 212 -18.13 -18.66 3.59
CA ASP A 212 -18.05 -18.86 2.15
C ASP A 212 -19.12 -17.98 1.48
N ALA A 213 -18.77 -16.73 1.16
CA ALA A 213 -19.53 -15.92 0.23
C ALA A 213 -19.09 -16.31 -1.19
N ALA A 214 -19.49 -17.49 -1.62
CA ALA A 214 -19.50 -17.82 -3.04
C ALA A 214 -20.43 -16.82 -3.74
N ALA A 215 -19.87 -16.01 -4.62
CA ALA A 215 -20.64 -15.14 -5.50
C ALA A 215 -21.62 -16.00 -6.31
N ALA A 216 -22.90 -15.92 -5.97
CA ALA A 216 -23.97 -16.47 -6.79
C ALA A 216 -24.00 -15.67 -8.10
N ALA A 217 -23.51 -16.29 -9.17
CA ALA A 217 -23.74 -15.83 -10.53
C ALA A 217 -25.22 -16.10 -10.86
N GLY A 218 -25.96 -15.02 -11.12
CA GLY A 218 -27.20 -15.04 -11.90
C GLY A 218 -26.92 -14.60 -13.32
#